data_AF-A0A2A5SQB8-F1
#
_entry.id   AF-A0A2A5SQB8-F1
#
_cell.length_a   1.000
_cell.length_b   1.000
_cell.length_c   1.000
_cell.angle_alpha   90.00
_cell.angle_beta   90.00
_cell.angle_gamma   90.00
#
_symmetry.space_group_name_H-M   'P 1'
#
loop_
_entity.id
_entity.type
_entity.pdbx_description
1 polymer ?
#
loop_
_entity_poly.entity_id
_entity_poly.type
_entity_poly.pdbx_seq_one_letter_code
_entity_poly.pdbx_strand_id
1 'polypeptide(L)' 'MKPITIEVYSGLDELQDYKDEEKEAVIECTNPQVRLLWDMGMSSWRGVKLVTDKITLSKGE' A
#
# COMPACT_ATOMS: atom_id res chain seq x y z
N MET A 1 3.47 16.45 -0.10
CA MET A 1 3.89 15.05 -0.04
C MET A 1 3.56 14.37 -1.36
N LYS A 2 4.42 13.49 -1.88
CA LYS A 2 4.08 12.66 -3.05
C LYS A 2 3.36 11.39 -2.55
N PRO A 3 2.26 10.96 -3.19
CA PRO A 3 1.55 9.75 -2.79
C PRO A 3 2.46 8.52 -2.97
N ILE A 4 2.43 7.61 -1.99
CA ILE A 4 3.02 6.27 -2.14
C ILE A 4 1.95 5.38 -2.76
N THR A 5 2.27 4.73 -3.87
CA THR A 5 1.37 3.76 -4.50
C THR A 5 1.63 2.39 -3.89
N ILE A 6 0.57 1.77 -3.35
CA ILE A 6 0.61 0.38 -2.88
C ILE A 6 -0.06 -0.49 -3.94
N GLU A 7 0.66 -1.50 -4.43
CA GLU A 7 0.10 -2.56 -5.27
C GLU A 7 -0.07 -3.82 -4.42
N VAL A 8 -1.28 -4.36 -4.46
CA VAL A 8 -1.72 -5.45 -3.60
C VAL A 8 -2.29 -6.54 -4.49
N TYR A 9 -1.83 -7.77 -4.32
CA TYR A 9 -2.32 -8.91 -5.10
C TYR A 9 -3.61 -9.52 -4.52
N SER A 10 -3.90 -9.34 -3.23
CA SER A 10 -5.09 -9.87 -2.56
C SER A 10 -5.46 -9.12 -1.27
N GLY A 11 -6.73 -9.18 -0.84
CA GLY A 11 -7.20 -8.56 0.41
C GLY A 11 -7.78 -7.14 0.28
N LEU A 12 -8.01 -6.65 -0.95
CA LEU A 12 -8.69 -5.37 -1.19
C LEU A 12 -10.13 -5.34 -0.69
N ASP A 13 -10.81 -6.49 -0.68
CA ASP A 13 -12.19 -6.61 -0.21
C ASP A 13 -12.28 -6.37 1.31
N GLU A 14 -11.24 -6.74 2.06
CA GLU A 14 -11.17 -6.50 3.51
C GLU A 14 -11.19 -4.98 3.82
N LEU A 15 -10.71 -4.12 2.90
CA LEU A 15 -10.77 -2.65 3.03
C LEU A 15 -12.16 -2.06 2.78
N GLN A 16 -13.02 -2.73 2.02
CA GLN A 16 -14.35 -2.19 1.70
C GLN A 16 -15.26 -2.20 2.93
N ASP A 17 -15.10 -3.20 3.80
CA ASP A 17 -15.85 -3.36 5.04
C ASP A 17 -15.46 -2.32 6.12
N TYR A 18 -14.36 -1.58 5.91
CA TYR A 18 -13.84 -0.60 6.88
C TYR A 18 -14.29 0.84 6.63
N LYS A 19 -15.17 1.08 5.65
CA LYS A 19 -15.64 2.44 5.28
C LYS A 19 -16.54 3.12 6.32
N ASP A 20 -17.11 2.37 7.26
CA ASP A 20 -18.24 2.85 8.08
C ASP A 20 -17.89 3.23 9.55
N GLU A 21 -16.65 3.08 10.01
CA GLU A 21 -16.27 3.51 11.37
C GLU A 21 -14.99 4.37 11.36
N GLU A 22 -15.05 5.58 11.95
CA GLU A 22 -13.98 6.59 12.07
C GLU A 22 -12.75 6.16 12.90
N LYS A 23 -12.33 4.90 12.82
CA LYS A 23 -11.14 4.40 13.53
C LYS A 23 -10.00 4.27 12.55
N GLU A 24 -8.88 4.90 12.91
CA GLU A 24 -7.60 4.65 12.24
C GLU A 24 -7.38 3.13 12.13
N ALA A 25 -7.18 2.66 10.90
CA ALA A 25 -7.00 1.25 10.60
C ALA A 25 -5.51 0.98 10.40
N VAL A 26 -4.98 -0.02 11.08
CA VAL A 26 -3.61 -0.48 10.84
C VAL A 26 -3.66 -1.49 9.70
N ILE A 27 -2.97 -1.19 8.60
CA ILE A 27 -2.83 -2.11 7.47
C ILE A 27 -1.51 -2.86 7.63
N GLU A 28 -1.60 -4.17 7.83
CA GLU A 28 -0.46 -5.07 7.86
C GLU A 28 -0.23 -5.66 6.46
N CYS A 29 1.01 -5.58 6.00
CA CYS A 29 1.42 -6.08 4.68
C CYS A 29 2.21 -7.38 4.83
N THR A 30 1.80 -8.44 4.14
CA THR A 30 2.54 -9.71 4.09
C THR A 30 3.60 -9.65 3.00
N ASN A 31 4.85 -10.04 3.33
CA ASN A 31 6.01 -10.01 2.43
C ASN A 31 6.18 -8.67 1.67
N PRO A 32 6.24 -7.51 2.36
CA PRO A 32 6.31 -6.23 1.68
C PRO A 32 7.66 -6.06 0.97
N GLN A 33 7.60 -5.49 -0.24
CA GLN A 33 8.75 -5.11 -1.04
C GLN A 33 8.65 -3.64 -1.42
N VAL A 34 9.77 -2.91 -1.27
CA VAL A 34 9.88 -1.53 -1.76
C VAL A 34 10.55 -1.55 -3.12
N ARG A 35 9.89 -0.98 -4.13
CA ARG A 35 10.43 -0.83 -5.48
C ARG A 35 10.64 0.66 -5.79
N LEU A 36 11.84 1.01 -6.21
CA LEU A 36 12.16 2.35 -6.70
C LEU A 36 11.90 2.41 -8.20
N LEU A 37 11.13 3.40 -8.63
CA LEU A 37 10.76 3.58 -10.02
C LEU A 37 11.68 4.61 -10.66
N TRP A 38 12.59 4.14 -11.51
CA TRP A 38 13.43 5.00 -12.35
C TRP A 38 12.70 5.32 -13.67
N ASP A 39 12.62 6.60 -14.01
CA ASP A 39 12.11 7.05 -15.31
C ASP A 39 13.27 7.22 -16.28
N MET A 40 13.28 6.40 -17.33
CA MET A 40 14.32 6.44 -18.37
C MET A 40 14.22 7.69 -19.24
N GLY A 41 13.02 8.26 -19.44
CA GLY A 41 12.81 9.46 -20.27
C GLY A 41 13.22 10.74 -19.54
N MET A 42 13.02 10.79 -18.23
CA MET A 42 13.42 11.93 -17.39
C MET A 42 14.78 11.75 -16.70
N SER A 43 15.41 10.57 -16.84
CA SER A 43 16.66 10.19 -16.16
C SER A 43 16.62 10.53 -14.66
N SER A 44 15.52 10.19 -13.99
CA SER A 44 15.31 10.53 -12.58
C SER A 44 14.40 9.54 -11.87
N TRP A 45 14.44 9.56 -10.53
CA TRP A 45 13.51 8.80 -9.70
C TRP A 45 12.10 9.38 -9.78
N ARG A 46 11.16 8.59 -10.28
CA ARG A 46 9.76 8.98 -10.44
C ARG A 46 8.95 8.77 -9.17
N GLY A 47 9.29 7.72 -8.41
CA GLY A 47 8.58 7.42 -7.19
C GLY A 47 9.01 6.11 -6.53
N VAL A 48 8.25 5.76 -5.50
CA VAL A 48 8.39 4.55 -4.71
C VAL A 48 7.08 3.79 -4.78
N LYS A 49 7.15 2.48 -4.97
CA LYS A 49 6.02 1.57 -5.00
C LYS A 49 6.20 0.53 -3.91
N LEU A 50 5.18 0.35 -3.06
CA LEU A 50 5.12 -0.76 -2.12
C LEU A 50 4.37 -1.91 -2.80
N VAL A 51 4.93 -3.11 -2.79
CA VAL A 51 4.31 -4.31 -3.34
C VAL A 51 4.18 -5.33 -2.22
N THR A 52 2.99 -5.92 -2.07
CA THR A 52 2.72 -6.90 -1.02
C THR A 52 1.78 -7.99 -1.53
N ASP A 53 1.97 -9.21 -1.03
CA ASP A 53 1.15 -10.37 -1.43
C ASP A 53 -0.29 -10.23 -0.96
N LYS A 54 -0.44 -9.75 0.28
CA LYS A 54 -1.72 -9.60 0.96
C LYS A 54 -1.65 -8.43 1.94
N ILE A 55 -2.75 -7.68 2.01
CA ILE A 55 -3.02 -6.77 3.13
C ILE A 55 -4.03 -7.40 4.09
N THR A 56 -3.86 -7.13 5.37
CA THR A 56 -4.84 -7.45 6.42
C THR A 56 -5.07 -6.23 7.29
N LEU A 57 -6.29 -6.08 7.80
CA LEU A 57 -6.62 -5.02 8.73
C LEU A 57 -6.48 -5.53 10.16
N SER A 58 -5.60 -4.89 10.93
CA SER A 58 -5.63 -5.00 12.38
C SER A 58 -6.39 -3.82 12.95
N LYS A 59 -7.31 -4.12 13.88
CA LYS A 59 -7.90 -3.10 14.73
C LYS A 59 -6.75 -2.61 15.61
N GLY A 60 -6.36 -1.34 15.47
CA GLY A 60 -5.42 -0.72 16.40
C GLY A 60 -5.94 -0.93 17.83
N GLU A 61 -5.07 -1.39 18.72
CA GLU A 61 -5.38 -1.59 20.14
C GLU A 61 -5.90 -0.31 20.82
#